data_AF-A0A7X5L4J8-F1
#
_entry.id   AF-A0A7X5L4J8-F1
#
_cell.length_a   1.000
_cell.length_b   1.000
_cell.length_c   1.000
_cell.angle_alpha   90.00
_cell.angle_beta   90.00
_cell.angle_gamma   90.00
#
_symmetry.space_group_name_H-M   'P 1'
#
loop_
_entity.id
_entity.type
_entity.pdbx_description
1 polymer ?
#
loop_
_entity_poly.entity_id
_entity_poly.type
_entity_poly.pdbx_seq_one_letter_code
_entity_poly.pdbx_strand_id
1 'polypeptide(L)'
;MDIPKEIIRKMHRLAKLAGEAKKLSGEIDQYFIEKGFDIDELRCGNGRSLEELECGNDITDTFCIDAKNNFSGKSMWNTHFIKVR
;
A
#
# COMPACT_ATOMS: atom_id res chain seq x y z
N MET A 1 -28.23 7.92 22.63
CA MET A 1 -28.12 8.24 21.20
C MET A 1 -28.05 6.92 20.47
N ASP A 2 -28.98 6.65 19.57
CA ASP A 2 -28.98 5.42 18.77
C ASP A 2 -28.27 5.67 17.43
N ILE A 3 -27.39 4.76 17.05
CA ILE A 3 -26.70 4.81 15.75
C ILE A 3 -27.68 4.31 14.67
N PRO A 4 -27.91 5.05 13.57
CA PRO A 4 -28.80 4.60 12.49
C PRO A 4 -28.37 3.24 11.91
N LYS A 5 -29.34 2.37 11.60
CA LYS A 5 -29.09 1.03 11.02
C LYS A 5 -28.24 1.08 9.74
N GLU A 6 -28.36 2.14 8.95
CA GLU A 6 -27.54 2.36 7.76
C GLU A 6 -26.05 2.51 8.10
N ILE A 7 -25.72 3.25 9.16
CA ILE A 7 -24.34 3.45 9.61
C ILE A 7 -23.78 2.13 10.15
N ILE A 8 -24.56 1.37 10.93
CA ILE A 8 -24.16 0.05 11.42
C ILE A 8 -23.83 -0.90 10.25
N ARG A 9 -24.65 -0.89 9.19
CA ARG A 9 -24.38 -1.67 7.96
C ARG A 9 -23.07 -1.22 7.27
N LYS A 10 -22.82 0.09 7.20
CA LYS A 10 -21.56 0.63 6.66
C LYS A 10 -20.36 0.19 7.50
N MET A 11 -20.47 0.17 8.83
CA MET A 11 -19.42 -0.31 9.73
C MET A 11 -19.10 -1.79 9.49
N HIS A 12 -20.11 -2.66 9.39
CA HIS A 12 -19.89 -4.08 9.08
C HIS A 12 -19.24 -4.28 7.70
N ARG A 13 -19.69 -3.54 6.69
CA ARG A 13 -19.11 -3.59 5.35
C ARG A 13 -17.66 -3.15 5.36
N LEU A 14 -17.34 -2.05 6.04
CA LEU A 14 -15.98 -1.55 6.17
C LEU A 14 -15.07 -2.57 6.87
N ALA A 15 -15.53 -3.19 7.96
CA ALA A 15 -14.76 -4.21 8.67
C ALA A 15 -14.44 -5.43 7.78
N LYS A 16 -15.41 -5.88 6.98
CA LYS A 16 -15.20 -6.96 6.02
C LYS A 16 -14.16 -6.58 4.95
N LEU A 17 -14.32 -5.40 4.34
CA LEU A 17 -13.39 -4.91 3.31
C LEU A 17 -11.98 -4.73 3.87
N ALA A 18 -11.84 -4.21 5.09
CA ALA A 18 -10.53 -4.07 5.74
C ALA A 18 -9.87 -5.43 5.99
N GLY A 19 -10.65 -6.46 6.37
CA GLY A 19 -10.14 -7.83 6.49
C GLY A 19 -9.66 -8.41 5.17
N GLU A 20 -10.41 -8.21 4.09
CA GLU A 20 -10.03 -8.63 2.73
C GLU A 20 -8.79 -7.89 2.23
N ALA A 21 -8.74 -6.57 2.43
CA ALA A 21 -7.58 -5.75 2.08
C ALA A 21 -6.32 -6.18 2.83
N LYS A 22 -6.41 -6.42 4.14
CA LYS A 22 -5.28 -6.91 4.95
C LYS A 22 -4.77 -8.26 4.46
N LYS A 23 -5.67 -9.17 4.06
CA LYS A 23 -5.28 -10.47 3.51
C LYS A 23 -4.50 -10.31 2.20
N LEU A 24 -5.04 -9.53 1.25
CA LEU A 24 -4.37 -9.27 -0.02
C LEU A 24 -3.02 -8.56 0.18
N SER A 25 -2.97 -7.57 1.06
CA SER A 25 -1.76 -6.85 1.45
C SER A 25 -0.65 -7.81 1.92
N GLY A 26 -0.99 -8.78 2.79
CA GLY A 26 -0.05 -9.81 3.24
C GLY A 26 0.38 -10.80 2.14
N GLU A 27 -0.51 -11.17 1.22
CA GLU A 27 -0.17 -12.03 0.07
C GLU A 27 0.81 -11.34 -0.89
N ILE A 28 0.64 -10.04 -1.11
CA ILE A 28 1.55 -9.21 -1.91
C ILE A 28 2.92 -9.11 -1.23
N ASP A 29 2.96 -8.82 0.08
CA ASP A 29 4.20 -8.73 0.83
C ASP A 29 4.99 -10.03 0.78
N GLN A 30 4.31 -11.15 1.03
CA GLN A 30 4.90 -12.48 0.99
C GLN A 30 5.55 -12.78 -0.37
N TYR A 31 4.89 -12.40 -1.47
CA TYR A 31 5.45 -12.57 -2.81
C TYR A 31 6.79 -11.82 -2.97
N PHE A 32 6.87 -10.55 -2.56
CA PHE A 32 8.09 -9.77 -2.70
C PHE A 32 9.20 -10.22 -1.75
N ILE A 33 8.85 -10.62 -0.52
CA ILE A 33 9.79 -11.23 0.43
C ILE A 33 10.40 -12.51 -0.15
N GLU A 34 9.59 -13.39 -0.77
CA GLU A 34 10.06 -14.62 -1.42
C GLU A 34 10.97 -14.35 -2.63
N LYS A 35 10.87 -13.16 -3.24
CA LYS A 35 11.76 -12.70 -4.30
C LYS A 35 13.02 -11.98 -3.80
N GLY A 36 13.15 -11.82 -2.48
CA GLY A 36 14.33 -11.21 -1.84
C GLY A 36 14.31 -9.69 -1.77
N PHE A 37 13.14 -9.06 -1.91
CA PHE A 37 13.00 -7.61 -1.71
C PHE A 37 12.88 -7.26 -0.22
N ASP A 38 13.37 -6.07 0.14
CA ASP A 38 13.12 -5.47 1.45
C ASP A 38 11.72 -4.87 1.49
N ILE A 39 10.85 -5.44 2.31
CA ILE A 39 9.44 -5.01 2.37
C ILE A 39 9.29 -3.63 3.01
N ASP A 40 10.19 -3.25 3.91
CA ASP A 40 10.15 -1.93 4.57
C ASP A 40 10.47 -0.84 3.54
N GLU A 41 11.37 -1.12 2.60
CA GLU A 41 11.64 -0.24 1.47
C GLU A 41 10.40 -0.12 0.56
N LEU A 42 9.76 -1.25 0.25
CA LEU A 42 8.57 -1.29 -0.60
C LEU A 42 7.33 -0.65 0.03
N ARG A 43 7.35 -0.38 1.34
CA ARG A 43 6.26 0.24 2.13
C ARG A 43 6.67 1.56 2.80
N CYS A 44 7.59 2.31 2.20
CA CYS A 44 8.14 3.52 2.80
C CYS A 44 7.25 4.78 2.75
N GLY A 45 5.96 4.67 2.39
CA GLY A 45 5.02 5.80 2.36
C GLY A 45 5.40 6.97 1.44
N ASN A 46 6.06 6.68 0.31
CA ASN A 46 6.60 7.72 -0.57
C ASN A 46 5.61 8.22 -1.65
N GLY A 47 4.32 7.90 -1.54
CA GLY A 47 3.31 8.22 -2.55
C GLY A 47 3.28 7.26 -3.74
N ARG A 48 4.17 6.27 -3.78
CA ARG A 48 4.27 5.25 -4.86
C ARG A 48 4.60 3.85 -4.35
N SER A 49 4.73 3.66 -3.04
CA SER A 49 5.01 2.40 -2.36
C SER A 49 3.74 1.56 -2.20
N LEU A 50 3.89 0.27 -1.84
CA LEU A 50 2.76 -0.64 -1.60
C LEU A 50 1.80 -0.15 -0.50
N GLU A 51 2.27 0.69 0.44
CA GLU A 51 1.44 1.32 1.47
C GLU A 51 0.26 2.14 0.88
N GLU A 52 0.43 2.73 -0.29
CA GLU A 52 -0.60 3.53 -0.96
C GLU A 52 -1.85 2.72 -1.29
N LEU A 53 -1.71 1.40 -1.51
CA LEU A 53 -2.84 0.50 -1.75
C LEU A 53 -3.78 0.46 -0.53
N GLU A 54 -3.25 0.59 0.69
CA GLU A 54 -4.04 0.61 1.92
C GLU A 54 -4.77 1.94 2.11
N CYS A 55 -4.25 3.02 1.52
CA CYS A 55 -4.94 4.30 1.42
C CYS A 55 -5.98 4.35 0.28
N GLY A 56 -6.09 3.29 -0.53
CA GLY A 56 -6.99 3.24 -1.68
C GLY A 56 -6.47 3.93 -2.94
N ASN A 57 -5.17 4.25 -2.97
CA ASN A 57 -4.50 4.81 -4.13
C ASN A 57 -4.01 3.67 -5.03
N ASP A 58 -4.62 3.52 -6.21
CA ASP A 58 -4.23 2.48 -7.16
C ASP A 58 -2.91 2.85 -7.88
N ILE A 59 -1.80 2.42 -7.30
CA ILE A 59 -0.44 2.62 -7.83
C ILE A 59 0.05 1.45 -8.68
N THR A 60 -0.79 0.44 -8.93
CA THR A 60 -0.40 -0.89 -9.44
C THR A 60 0.45 -0.81 -10.71
N ASP A 61 -0.02 -0.09 -11.73
CA ASP A 61 0.69 0.02 -13.01
C ASP A 61 2.04 0.72 -12.86
N THR A 62 2.07 1.81 -12.08
CA THR A 62 3.30 2.60 -11.85
C THR A 62 4.32 1.76 -11.09
N PHE A 63 3.88 1.06 -10.04
CA PHE A 63 4.73 0.18 -9.25
C PHE A 63 5.30 -0.97 -10.10
N CYS A 64 4.48 -1.59 -10.95
CA CYS A 64 4.93 -2.66 -11.85
C CYS A 64 5.97 -2.17 -12.87
N ILE A 65 5.81 -0.97 -13.40
CA ILE A 65 6.81 -0.35 -14.29
C ILE A 65 8.11 -0.10 -13.52
N ASP A 66 8.05 0.42 -12.31
CA ASP A 66 9.23 0.70 -11.50
C ASP A 66 9.96 -0.60 -11.09
N ALA A 67 9.22 -1.64 -10.69
CA ALA A 67 9.75 -2.96 -10.37
C ALA A 67 10.44 -3.64 -11.58
N LYS A 68 9.84 -3.55 -12.79
CA LYS A 68 10.46 -4.08 -14.03
C LYS A 68 11.78 -3.41 -14.36
N ASN A 69 11.92 -2.14 -14.01
CA ASN A 69 13.15 -1.39 -14.18
C ASN A 69 14.11 -1.61 -13.00
N ASN A 70 13.95 -2.64 -12.15
CA ASN A 70 14.74 -2.87 -10.93
C ASN A 70 14.82 -1.63 -10.03
N PHE A 71 13.78 -0.79 -10.02
CA PHE A 71 13.79 0.49 -9.33
C PHE A 71 14.96 1.42 -9.74
N SER A 72 15.64 1.13 -10.87
CA SER A 72 17.00 1.56 -11.22
C SER A 72 17.19 3.03 -11.61
N GLY A 73 16.14 3.86 -11.52
CA GLY A 73 16.18 5.19 -12.14
C GLY A 73 15.42 6.31 -11.43
N LYS A 74 14.89 6.12 -10.22
CA LYS A 74 14.07 7.16 -9.58
C LYS A 74 14.50 7.41 -8.14
N SER A 75 14.90 8.65 -7.87
CA SER A 75 15.43 9.19 -6.62
C SER A 75 14.55 9.06 -5.37
N MET A 76 13.38 8.39 -5.43
CA MET A 76 12.61 7.99 -4.23
C MET A 76 12.99 6.59 -3.70
N TRP A 77 13.66 5.78 -4.51
CA TRP A 77 14.42 4.60 -4.06
C TRP A 77 15.92 4.96 -3.85
N ASN A 78 16.28 6.23 -4.09
CA ASN A 78 17.63 6.79 -4.02
C ASN A 78 17.60 8.30 -3.60
N THR A 79 17.13 8.57 -2.37
CA THR A 79 17.18 9.84 -1.58
C THR A 79 16.74 11.21 -2.18
N HIS A 80 15.68 11.83 -1.59
CA HIS A 80 15.80 12.96 -0.65
C HIS A 80 14.43 13.34 -0.07
N PHE A 81 14.28 13.13 1.24
CA PHE A 81 13.24 13.77 2.05
C PHE A 81 13.38 15.30 1.91
N ILE A 82 12.43 15.94 1.23
CA ILE A 82 12.14 17.34 1.57
C ILE A 82 11.27 17.28 2.82
N LYS A 83 11.92 17.29 3.99
CA LYS A 83 11.30 17.81 5.21
C LYS A 83 10.93 19.27 4.92
N VAL A 84 9.69 19.52 4.52
CA VAL A 84 9.12 20.87 4.61
C VAL A 84 8.66 21.05 6.05
N ARG A 85 9.14 22.15 6.64
CA ARG A 85 9.00 22.58 8.04
C ARG A 85 7.57 22.61 8.55
#